data_AF-A0A0S7EV23-F1
#
_entry.id   AF-A0A0S7EV23-F1
#
_cell.length_a   1.000
_cell.length_b   1.000
_cell.length_c   1.000
_cell.angle_alpha   90.00
_cell.angle_beta   90.00
_cell.angle_gamma   90.00
#
_symmetry.space_group_name_H-M   'P 1'
#
loop_
_entity.id
_entity.type
_entity.pdbx_description
1 polymer ?
#
loop_
_entity_poly.entity_id
_entity_poly.type
_entity_poly.pdbx_seq_one_letter_code
_entity_poly.pdbx_strand_id
1 'polypeptide(L)'
;MWKPLAASELPAMWITVCSVSLLITVVCGAQSANEPSNMSYVKATVDKLLKGYDIRLRPDFGGAPVDVGMSIDIASIDMVSEVNMDYTITMYFQQSWRDKRLSYTGIPLNLTLDNRVADQ
;
A
#
# COMPACT_ATOMS: atom_id res chain seq x y z
N MET A 1 -7.46 47.56 32.10
CA MET A 1 -8.37 47.75 33.25
C MET A 1 -8.82 46.36 33.68
N TRP A 2 -8.16 45.76 34.67
CA TRP A 2 -8.42 44.38 35.11
C TRP A 2 -9.50 44.41 36.18
N LYS A 3 -10.66 43.78 35.94
CA LYS A 3 -11.67 43.57 36.97
C LYS A 3 -11.26 42.37 37.83
N PRO A 4 -11.12 42.50 39.16
CA PRO A 4 -10.79 41.37 40.02
C PRO A 4 -11.97 40.39 40.07
N LEU A 5 -11.70 39.11 39.91
CA LEU A 5 -12.71 38.05 39.96
C LEU A 5 -13.15 37.86 41.42
N ALA A 6 -14.46 37.94 41.69
CA ALA A 6 -15.02 37.76 43.02
C ALA A 6 -14.85 36.29 43.49
N ALA A 7 -14.51 36.09 44.76
CA ALA A 7 -14.23 34.77 45.35
C ALA A 7 -15.42 33.78 45.33
N SER A 8 -16.62 34.23 44.95
CA SER A 8 -17.82 33.40 44.80
C SER A 8 -17.91 32.62 43.48
N GLU A 9 -17.07 32.94 42.49
CA GLU A 9 -17.15 32.38 41.12
C GLU A 9 -16.26 31.13 40.93
N LEU A 10 -15.39 30.82 41.91
CA LEU A 10 -14.45 29.70 41.87
C LEU A 10 -15.11 28.32 41.62
N PRO A 11 -16.21 27.92 42.28
CA PRO A 11 -16.81 26.61 42.05
C PRO A 11 -17.46 26.48 40.66
N ALA A 12 -17.91 27.58 40.07
CA ALA A 12 -18.49 27.58 38.73
C ALA A 12 -17.43 27.32 37.64
N MET A 13 -16.21 27.82 37.81
CA MET A 13 -15.12 27.58 36.85
C MET A 13 -14.75 26.10 36.73
N TRP A 14 -14.72 25.35 37.83
CA TRP A 14 -14.40 23.92 37.79
C TRP A 14 -15.48 23.10 37.06
N ILE A 15 -16.75 23.46 37.23
CA ILE A 15 -17.88 22.79 36.55
C ILE A 15 -17.81 23.02 35.04
N THR A 16 -17.49 24.24 34.61
CA THR A 16 -17.34 24.55 33.17
C THR A 16 -16.10 23.89 32.57
N VAL A 17 -14.99 23.80 33.30
CA VAL A 17 -13.80 23.08 32.84
C VAL A 17 -14.10 21.59 32.68
N CYS A 18 -14.76 20.97 33.67
CA CYS A 18 -15.16 19.56 33.59
C CYS A 18 -16.13 19.29 32.43
N SER A 19 -17.11 20.18 32.17
CA SER A 19 -18.06 19.99 31.07
C SER A 19 -17.39 20.14 29.69
N VAL A 20 -16.44 21.07 29.56
CA VAL A 20 -15.68 21.26 28.32
C VAL A 20 -14.72 20.10 28.08
N SER A 21 -14.03 19.59 29.10
CA SER A 21 -13.18 18.39 28.98
C SER A 21 -13.98 17.13 28.61
N LEU A 22 -15.20 16.99 29.14
CA LEU A 22 -16.09 15.89 28.80
C LEU A 22 -16.56 15.99 27.33
N LEU A 23 -16.91 17.19 26.87
CA LEU A 23 -17.29 17.43 25.47
C LEU A 23 -16.13 17.19 24.51
N ILE A 24 -14.92 17.62 24.84
CA ILE A 24 -13.72 17.38 24.01
C ILE A 24 -13.43 15.87 23.89
N THR A 25 -13.61 15.12 24.97
CA THR A 25 -13.37 13.65 24.97
C THR A 25 -14.43 12.90 24.16
N VAL A 26 -15.70 13.33 24.23
CA VAL A 26 -16.80 12.76 23.44
C VAL A 26 -16.65 13.10 21.94
N VAL A 27 -16.17 14.31 21.61
CA VAL A 27 -15.94 14.73 20.21
C VAL A 27 -14.71 14.04 19.60
N CYS A 28 -13.65 13.79 20.38
CA CYS A 28 -12.50 13.02 19.90
C CYS A 28 -12.74 11.51 19.87
N GLY A 29 -13.61 10.96 20.73
CA GLY A 29 -13.91 9.53 20.79
C GLY A 29 -14.72 8.99 19.61
N ALA A 30 -15.34 9.86 18.80
CA ALA A 30 -16.15 9.48 17.65
C ALA A 30 -15.32 9.24 16.36
N GLN A 31 -14.01 9.50 16.36
CA GLN A 31 -13.13 9.25 15.22
C GLN A 31 -12.28 8.00 15.48
N SER A 32 -12.93 6.85 15.55
CA SER A 32 -12.27 5.57 15.33
C SER A 32 -13.03 4.81 14.25
N ALA A 33 -12.97 5.34 13.04
CA ALA A 33 -13.29 4.60 11.83
C ALA A 33 -12.10 3.69 11.53
N ASN A 34 -12.08 2.50 12.14
CA ASN A 34 -11.34 1.39 11.55
C ASN A 34 -12.08 1.02 10.26
N GLU A 35 -11.58 1.51 9.13
CA GLU A 35 -12.16 1.46 7.77
C GLU A 35 -12.09 0.04 7.14
N PRO A 36 -13.20 -0.72 7.05
CA PRO A 36 -13.30 -1.88 6.15
C PRO A 36 -13.39 -1.49 4.66
N SER A 37 -13.49 -0.20 4.34
CA SER A 37 -13.65 0.34 2.98
C SER A 37 -12.40 0.14 2.11
N ASN A 38 -11.20 0.21 2.70
CA ASN A 38 -9.94 0.25 1.97
C ASN A 38 -9.66 -1.09 1.26
N MET A 39 -9.86 -2.22 1.95
CA MET A 39 -9.64 -3.55 1.37
C MET A 39 -10.64 -3.85 0.23
N SER A 40 -11.90 -3.47 0.42
CA SER A 40 -12.93 -3.61 -0.62
C SER A 40 -12.57 -2.79 -1.87
N TYR A 41 -12.07 -1.58 -1.68
CA TYR A 41 -11.64 -0.70 -2.77
C TYR A 41 -10.41 -1.23 -3.52
N VAL A 42 -9.41 -1.73 -2.80
CA VAL A 42 -8.23 -2.39 -3.38
C VAL A 42 -8.65 -3.60 -4.20
N LYS A 43 -9.50 -4.47 -3.64
CA LYS A 43 -10.01 -5.65 -4.35
C LYS A 43 -10.76 -5.28 -5.62
N ALA A 44 -11.68 -4.33 -5.55
CA ALA A 44 -12.44 -3.86 -6.71
C ALA A 44 -11.53 -3.28 -7.81
N THR A 45 -10.43 -2.62 -7.40
CA THR A 45 -9.44 -2.09 -8.32
C THR A 45 -8.68 -3.22 -9.03
N VAL A 46 -8.22 -4.24 -8.28
CA VAL A 46 -7.57 -5.43 -8.87
C VAL A 46 -8.50 -6.18 -9.81
N ASP A 47 -9.73 -6.45 -9.37
CA ASP A 47 -10.74 -7.15 -10.18
C ASP A 47 -10.98 -6.39 -11.50
N LYS A 48 -10.97 -5.05 -11.47
CA LYS A 48 -11.10 -4.21 -12.66
C LYS A 48 -9.88 -4.29 -13.59
N LEU A 49 -8.66 -4.37 -13.05
CA LEU A 49 -7.43 -4.50 -13.84
C LEU A 49 -7.34 -5.85 -14.56
N LEU A 50 -7.76 -6.92 -13.88
CA LEU A 50 -7.71 -8.28 -14.43
C LEU A 50 -8.88 -8.58 -15.38
N LYS A 51 -10.01 -7.86 -15.25
CA LYS A 51 -11.17 -8.05 -16.11
C LYS A 51 -10.85 -7.75 -17.58
N GLY A 52 -10.83 -8.81 -18.40
CA GLY A 52 -10.55 -8.70 -19.84
C GLY A 52 -9.08 -8.49 -20.17
N TYR A 53 -8.19 -8.69 -19.20
CA TYR A 53 -6.75 -8.71 -19.43
C TYR A 53 -6.36 -10.03 -20.11
N ASP A 54 -5.83 -9.95 -21.34
CA ASP A 54 -5.32 -11.12 -22.06
C ASP A 54 -3.80 -11.26 -21.84
N ILE A 55 -3.43 -12.29 -21.07
CA ILE A 55 -2.04 -12.64 -20.74
C ILE A 55 -1.21 -13.04 -21.97
N ARG A 56 -1.86 -13.44 -23.08
CA ARG A 56 -1.19 -13.92 -24.29
C ARG A 56 -0.66 -12.77 -25.13
N LEU A 57 -1.17 -11.56 -24.91
CA LEU A 57 -0.75 -10.36 -25.62
C LEU A 57 0.30 -9.62 -24.81
N ARG A 58 1.46 -9.43 -25.43
CA ARG A 58 2.51 -8.53 -24.94
C ARG A 58 1.94 -7.10 -24.80
N PRO A 59 2.38 -6.30 -23.81
CA PRO A 59 2.12 -4.87 -23.83
C PRO A 59 2.50 -4.24 -25.18
N ASP A 60 1.72 -3.25 -25.62
CA ASP A 60 1.88 -2.57 -26.91
C ASP A 60 2.02 -3.57 -28.10
N PHE A 61 1.11 -4.55 -28.17
CA PHE A 61 1.07 -5.52 -29.26
C PHE A 61 0.87 -4.84 -30.63
N GLY A 62 1.74 -5.12 -31.59
CA GLY A 62 1.77 -4.46 -32.90
C GLY A 62 2.43 -3.06 -32.90
N GLY A 63 2.93 -2.59 -31.75
CA GLY A 63 3.62 -1.31 -31.60
C GLY A 63 5.11 -1.48 -31.29
N ALA A 64 5.65 -0.52 -30.53
CA ALA A 64 7.04 -0.50 -30.11
C ALA A 64 7.43 -1.75 -29.28
N PRO A 65 8.73 -2.10 -29.23
CA PRO A 65 9.22 -3.11 -28.30
C PRO A 65 8.92 -2.75 -26.83
N VAL A 66 8.76 -3.77 -25.99
CA VAL A 66 8.64 -3.58 -24.53
C VAL A 66 10.03 -3.64 -23.93
N ASP A 67 10.41 -2.60 -23.20
CA ASP A 67 11.67 -2.58 -22.45
C ASP A 67 11.50 -3.39 -21.15
N VAL A 68 12.33 -4.43 -21.01
CA VAL A 68 12.37 -5.28 -19.82
C VAL A 68 13.68 -5.02 -19.08
N GLY A 69 13.57 -4.42 -17.90
CA GLY A 69 14.68 -4.27 -16.96
C GLY A 69 14.91 -5.56 -16.20
N MET A 70 16.11 -6.10 -16.29
CA MET A 70 16.53 -7.30 -15.56
C MET A 70 17.44 -6.90 -14.41
N SER A 71 17.20 -7.48 -13.23
CA SER A 71 18.06 -7.33 -12.06
C SER A 71 18.34 -8.71 -11.49
N ILE A 72 19.63 -8.99 -11.24
CA ILE A 72 20.11 -10.27 -10.72
C ILE A 72 20.83 -9.96 -9.42
N ASP A 73 20.39 -10.60 -8.35
CA ASP A 73 21.09 -10.60 -7.07
C ASP A 73 21.56 -12.02 -6.74
N ILE A 74 22.86 -12.21 -6.60
CA ILE A 74 23.47 -13.53 -6.41
C ILE A 74 23.58 -13.79 -4.91
N ALA A 75 22.83 -14.80 -4.44
CA ALA A 75 22.87 -15.20 -3.04
C ALA A 75 24.07 -16.11 -2.73
N SER A 76 24.33 -17.11 -3.58
CA SER A 76 25.48 -18.00 -3.43
C SER A 76 25.91 -18.62 -4.76
N ILE A 77 27.18 -19.05 -4.80
CA ILE A 77 27.73 -19.93 -5.82
C ILE A 77 28.09 -21.23 -5.09
N ASP A 78 27.41 -22.33 -5.43
CA ASP A 78 27.40 -23.53 -4.59
C ASP A 78 28.44 -24.55 -5.03
N MET A 79 28.36 -25.01 -6.28
CA MET A 79 29.28 -26.00 -6.84
C MET A 79 29.90 -25.46 -8.11
N VAL A 80 31.19 -25.73 -8.30
CA VAL A 80 31.91 -25.50 -9.55
C VAL A 80 32.62 -26.79 -9.91
N SER A 81 32.21 -27.43 -11.01
CA SER A 81 32.81 -28.67 -11.49
C SER A 81 33.66 -28.41 -12.71
N GLU A 82 34.96 -28.63 -12.60
CA GLU A 82 35.89 -28.51 -13.74
C GLU A 82 35.74 -29.68 -14.72
N VAL A 83 35.36 -30.86 -14.21
CA VAL A 83 35.19 -32.07 -15.01
C VAL A 83 33.95 -31.97 -15.91
N ASN A 84 32.86 -31.40 -15.38
CA ASN A 84 31.60 -31.24 -16.12
C ASN A 84 31.48 -29.86 -16.78
N MET A 85 32.37 -28.93 -16.45
CA MET A 85 32.33 -27.52 -16.85
C MET A 85 31.00 -26.83 -16.49
N ASP A 86 30.45 -27.14 -15.32
CA ASP A 86 29.20 -26.55 -14.82
C ASP A 86 29.38 -25.85 -13.47
N TYR A 87 28.43 -24.94 -13.19
CA TYR A 87 28.35 -24.25 -11.92
C TYR A 87 26.90 -24.14 -11.47
N THR A 88 26.68 -24.20 -10.16
CA THR A 88 25.38 -24.01 -9.54
C THR A 88 25.37 -22.66 -8.83
N ILE A 89 24.39 -21.81 -9.15
CA ILE A 89 24.20 -20.50 -8.53
C ILE A 89 22.79 -20.41 -7.99
N THR A 90 22.68 -19.90 -6.77
CA THR A 90 21.42 -19.47 -6.18
C THR A 90 21.30 -17.95 -6.35
N MET A 91 20.27 -17.48 -7.04
CA MET A 91 20.06 -16.06 -7.34
C MET A 91 18.59 -15.64 -7.22
N TYR A 92 18.38 -14.37 -6.88
CA TYR A 92 17.10 -13.67 -7.06
C TYR A 92 17.09 -13.02 -8.44
N PHE A 93 16.20 -13.51 -9.29
CA PHE A 93 16.00 -12.98 -10.62
C PHE A 93 14.75 -12.09 -10.64
N GLN A 94 14.94 -10.80 -10.90
CA GLN A 94 13.87 -9.80 -10.94
C GLN A 94 13.72 -9.25 -12.35
N GLN A 95 12.47 -9.06 -12.75
CA GLN A 95 12.11 -8.43 -14.01
C GLN A 95 11.14 -7.29 -13.74
N SER A 96 11.36 -6.18 -14.42
CA SER A 96 10.49 -5.01 -14.38
C SER A 96 10.21 -4.55 -15.79
N TRP A 97 8.93 -4.33 -16.09
CA TRP A 97 8.49 -3.74 -17.34
C TRP A 97 7.27 -2.86 -17.09
N ARG A 98 6.99 -1.96 -18.02
CA ARG A 98 5.83 -1.09 -17.92
C ARG A 98 4.69 -1.63 -18.78
N ASP A 99 3.58 -2.01 -18.14
CA ASP A 99 2.32 -2.30 -18.83
C ASP A 99 1.30 -1.19 -18.58
N LYS A 100 0.85 -0.53 -19.64
CA LYS A 100 -0.17 0.54 -19.57
C LYS A 100 -1.56 0.00 -19.20
N ARG A 101 -1.84 -1.28 -19.49
CA ARG A 101 -3.14 -1.92 -19.22
C ARG A 101 -3.39 -2.12 -17.72
N LEU A 102 -2.30 -2.25 -16.94
CA LEU A 102 -2.34 -2.46 -15.49
C LEU A 102 -2.31 -1.14 -14.70
N SER A 103 -2.61 0.01 -15.34
CA SER A 103 -2.64 1.30 -14.66
C SER A 103 -3.91 1.48 -13.83
N TYR A 104 -3.78 1.92 -12.57
CA TYR A 104 -4.88 2.27 -11.68
C TYR A 104 -4.73 3.68 -11.11
N THR A 105 -5.84 4.23 -10.62
CA THR A 105 -5.93 5.55 -10.00
C THR A 105 -6.70 5.44 -8.69
N GLY A 106 -6.39 6.29 -7.72
CA GLY A 106 -7.14 6.39 -6.45
C GLY A 106 -6.47 5.72 -5.26
N ILE A 107 -5.43 4.92 -5.47
CA ILE A 107 -4.61 4.34 -4.41
C ILE A 107 -3.20 4.92 -4.52
N PRO A 108 -2.72 5.74 -3.56
CA PRO A 108 -1.39 6.35 -3.61
C PRO A 108 -0.28 5.39 -3.13
N LEU A 109 -0.43 4.08 -3.35
CA LEU A 109 0.45 3.04 -2.82
C LEU A 109 0.81 2.03 -3.91
N ASN A 110 1.97 1.38 -3.75
CA ASN A 110 2.36 0.26 -4.59
C ASN A 110 1.61 -1.00 -4.17
N LEU A 111 0.82 -1.53 -5.07
CA LEU A 111 0.08 -2.76 -4.84
C LEU A 111 0.98 -3.98 -5.06
N THR A 112 1.35 -4.67 -3.97
CA THR A 112 2.06 -5.95 -4.03
C THR A 112 1.06 -7.09 -4.06
N LEU A 113 1.05 -7.86 -5.15
CA LEU A 113 0.15 -8.99 -5.34
C LEU A 113 0.89 -10.30 -5.10
N ASP A 114 0.20 -11.25 -4.50
CA ASP A 114 0.66 -12.64 -4.38
C ASP A 114 0.43 -13.37 -5.71
N ASN A 115 1.26 -14.39 -5.99
CA ASN A 115 1.23 -15.14 -7.25
C ASN A 115 -0.14 -15.81 -7.48
N ARG A 116 -0.85 -16.17 -6.41
CA ARG A 116 -2.19 -16.76 -6.45
C ARG A 116 -3.25 -15.90 -7.14
N VAL A 117 -3.02 -14.58 -7.24
CA VAL A 117 -3.93 -13.63 -7.89
C VAL A 117 -3.77 -13.64 -9.41
N ALA A 118 -2.62 -14.08 -9.93
CA ALA A 118 -2.35 -14.18 -11.36
C ALA A 118 -2.97 -15.42 -12.02
N ASP A 119 -3.32 -16.44 -11.23
CA ASP A 119 -3.85 -17.73 -11.69
C ASP A 119 -5.39 -17.78 -11.80
N GLN A 120 -6.10 -16.71 -11.44
CA GLN A 120 -7.57 -16.61 -11.52
C GLN A 120 -8.06 -16.07 -12.87
#